data_AF-A0A1F5HXN5-F1
#
_entry.id   AF-A0A1F5HXN5-F1
#
_cell.length_a   1.000
_cell.length_b   1.000
_cell.length_c   1.000
_cell.angle_alpha   90.00
_cell.angle_beta   90.00
_cell.angle_gamma   90.00
#
_symmetry.space_group_name_H-M   'P 1'
#
loop_
_entity.id
_entity.type
_entity.pdbx_description
1 polymer ?
#
loop_
_entity_poly.entity_id
_entity_poly.type
_entity_poly.pdbx_seq_one_letter_code
_entity_poly.pdbx_strand_id
1 'polypeptide(L)'
;MTTPYFLWDYPLSEAQVNEILKGKDEVKKRWIATRILESARLDDVFKYLTLSEIKQLFPYLKMKKSVKKAWERALDAWSSGK
;
A
#
# COMPACT_ATOMS: atom_id res chain seq x y z
N MET A 1 -7.35 -17.00 -11.48
CA MET A 1 -7.02 -15.60 -11.19
C MET A 1 -7.61 -15.27 -9.83
N THR A 2 -6.80 -14.98 -8.83
CA THR A 2 -7.28 -14.66 -7.46
C THR A 2 -7.34 -13.14 -7.31
N THR A 3 -8.53 -12.61 -7.03
CA THR A 3 -8.71 -11.20 -6.65
C THR A 3 -8.33 -11.04 -5.18
N PRO A 4 -7.41 -10.11 -4.83
CA PRO A 4 -7.10 -9.87 -3.43
C PRO A 4 -8.35 -9.39 -2.67
N TYR A 5 -8.58 -9.91 -1.46
CA TYR A 5 -9.79 -9.61 -0.68
C TYR A 5 -9.98 -8.11 -0.39
N PHE A 6 -8.87 -7.34 -0.35
CA PHE A 6 -8.87 -5.89 -0.14
C PHE A 6 -9.26 -5.08 -1.39
N LEU A 7 -9.51 -5.74 -2.53
CA LEU A 7 -9.97 -5.17 -3.80
C LEU A 7 -11.30 -5.79 -4.26
N TRP A 8 -12.17 -6.22 -3.34
CA TRP A 8 -13.45 -6.86 -3.67
C TRP A 8 -14.36 -6.02 -4.60
N ASP A 9 -14.17 -4.71 -4.63
CA ASP A 9 -14.91 -3.73 -5.45
C ASP A 9 -14.28 -3.47 -6.83
N TYR A 10 -13.11 -4.05 -7.14
CA TYR A 10 -12.41 -3.86 -8.41
C TYR A 10 -12.08 -5.20 -9.08
N PRO A 11 -12.26 -5.34 -10.41
CA PRO A 11 -11.89 -6.54 -11.14
C PRO A 11 -10.37 -6.60 -11.38
N LEU A 12 -9.57 -6.59 -10.31
CA LEU A 12 -8.11 -6.67 -10.35
C LEU A 12 -7.63 -7.99 -9.75
N SER A 13 -6.90 -8.76 -10.56
CA SER A 13 -6.16 -9.92 -10.09
C SER A 13 -4.87 -9.52 -9.37
N GLU A 14 -4.34 -10.41 -8.54
CA GLU A 14 -3.04 -10.21 -7.86
C GLU A 14 -1.89 -9.94 -8.86
N ALA A 15 -1.91 -10.56 -10.03
CA ALA A 15 -0.93 -10.28 -11.09
C ALA A 15 -1.00 -8.83 -11.58
N GLN A 16 -2.21 -8.31 -11.84
CA GLN A 16 -2.41 -6.92 -12.27
C GLN A 16 -2.03 -5.92 -11.18
N VAL A 17 -2.26 -6.25 -9.90
CA VAL A 17 -1.77 -5.42 -8.78
C VAL A 17 -0.26 -5.30 -8.81
N ASN A 18 0.45 -6.42 -8.97
CA ASN A 18 1.90 -6.44 -9.07
C ASN A 18 2.42 -5.70 -10.32
N GLU A 19 1.73 -5.80 -11.45
CA GLU A 19 2.06 -5.04 -12.67
C GLU A 19 1.90 -3.54 -12.46
N ILE A 20 0.81 -3.09 -11.81
CA ILE A 20 0.59 -1.68 -11.49
C ILE A 20 1.70 -1.16 -10.58
N LEU A 21 2.07 -1.93 -9.54
CA LEU A 21 3.13 -1.56 -8.61
C LEU A 21 4.51 -1.47 -9.27
N LYS A 22 4.80 -2.31 -10.27
CA LYS A 22 6.05 -2.26 -11.06
C LYS A 22 6.01 -1.26 -12.22
N GLY A 23 4.84 -0.72 -12.53
CA GLY A 23 4.61 0.20 -13.62
C GLY A 23 5.21 1.59 -13.41
N LYS A 24 5.22 2.38 -14.49
CA LYS A 24 5.65 3.79 -14.51
C LYS A 24 4.52 4.78 -14.23
N ASP A 25 3.26 4.30 -14.18
CA ASP A 25 2.10 5.14 -13.89
C ASP A 25 2.00 5.39 -12.39
N GLU A 26 2.60 6.50 -11.96
CA GLU A 26 2.64 6.90 -10.56
C GLU A 26 1.25 7.20 -9.97
N VAL A 27 0.26 7.55 -10.80
CA VAL A 27 -1.12 7.76 -10.33
C VAL A 27 -1.72 6.41 -9.94
N LYS A 28 -1.63 5.41 -10.82
CA LYS A 28 -2.14 4.05 -10.53
C LYS A 28 -1.37 3.38 -9.40
N LYS A 29 -0.05 3.55 -9.34
CA LYS A 29 0.80 3.05 -8.25
C LYS A 29 0.37 3.62 -6.90
N ARG A 30 0.21 4.94 -6.79
CA ARG A 30 -0.27 5.57 -5.54
C ARG A 30 -1.68 5.14 -5.17
N TRP A 31 -2.56 5.01 -6.16
CA TRP A 31 -3.92 4.54 -5.92
C TRP A 31 -3.95 3.12 -5.36
N ILE A 32 -3.22 2.17 -5.97
CA ILE A 32 -3.21 0.78 -5.48
C ILE A 32 -2.49 0.66 -4.13
N ALA A 33 -1.41 1.42 -3.92
CA ALA A 33 -0.73 1.48 -2.62
C ALA A 33 -1.65 2.00 -1.53
N THR A 34 -2.48 3.01 -1.83
CA THR A 34 -3.50 3.50 -0.89
C THR A 34 -4.47 2.37 -0.52
N ARG A 35 -4.96 1.58 -1.48
CA ARG A 35 -5.87 0.46 -1.22
C ARG A 35 -5.23 -0.61 -0.34
N ILE A 36 -3.97 -0.96 -0.63
CA ILE A 36 -3.22 -1.94 0.16
C ILE A 36 -3.08 -1.47 1.61
N LEU A 37 -2.61 -0.23 1.82
CA LEU A 37 -2.37 0.31 3.16
C LEU A 37 -3.66 0.56 3.96
N GLU A 38 -4.79 0.79 3.29
CA GLU A 38 -6.08 1.02 3.96
C GLU A 38 -6.82 -0.26 4.34
N SER A 39 -6.66 -1.33 3.57
CA SER A 39 -7.59 -2.47 3.61
C SER A 39 -6.92 -3.82 3.79
N ALA A 40 -5.62 -3.96 3.50
CA ALA A 40 -4.90 -5.20 3.73
C ALA A 40 -4.49 -5.36 5.20
N ARG A 41 -4.38 -6.61 5.65
CA ARG A 41 -3.72 -6.95 6.91
C ARG A 41 -2.25 -6.56 6.84
N LEU A 42 -1.67 -6.17 7.98
CA LEU A 42 -0.29 -5.68 8.03
C LEU A 42 0.72 -6.66 7.41
N ASP A 43 0.60 -7.95 7.69
CA ASP A 43 1.48 -8.98 7.12
C ASP A 43 1.33 -9.12 5.59
N ASP A 44 0.13 -8.86 5.07
CA ASP A 44 -0.14 -8.91 3.63
C ASP A 44 0.39 -7.68 2.91
N VAL A 45 0.46 -6.51 3.57
CA VAL A 45 1.03 -5.29 2.98
C VAL A 45 2.44 -5.54 2.46
N PHE A 46 3.26 -6.22 3.26
CA PHE A 46 4.65 -6.51 2.93
C PHE A 46 4.85 -7.56 1.83
N LYS A 47 3.77 -8.22 1.37
CA LYS A 47 3.80 -9.04 0.16
C LYS A 47 3.82 -8.20 -1.12
N TYR A 48 3.36 -6.94 -1.04
CA TYR A 48 3.23 -6.04 -2.18
C TYR A 48 4.20 -4.86 -2.14
N LEU A 49 4.48 -4.34 -0.94
CA LEU A 49 5.27 -3.13 -0.75
C LEU A 49 6.35 -3.37 0.31
N THR A 50 7.57 -2.97 -0.02
CA THR A 50 8.66 -2.90 0.97
C THR A 50 8.48 -1.67 1.87
N LEU A 51 9.06 -1.69 3.07
CA LEU A 51 9.06 -0.54 3.96
C LEU A 51 9.63 0.73 3.29
N SER A 52 10.66 0.58 2.45
CA SER A 52 11.24 1.69 1.70
C SER A 52 10.26 2.29 0.69
N GLU A 53 9.56 1.46 -0.08
CA GLU A 53 8.54 1.91 -1.02
C GLU A 53 7.38 2.59 -0.30
N ILE A 54 6.96 2.06 0.84
CA ILE A 54 5.94 2.72 1.69
C ILE A 54 6.43 4.10 2.07
N LYS A 55 7.65 4.25 2.64
CA LYS A 55 8.21 5.56 3.02
C LYS A 55 8.27 6.55 1.86
N GLN A 56 8.61 6.09 0.66
CA GLN A 56 8.67 6.93 -0.55
C GLN A 56 7.30 7.37 -1.04
N LEU A 57 6.31 6.47 -1.03
CA LEU A 57 4.96 6.74 -1.54
C LEU A 57 4.11 7.52 -0.53
N PHE A 58 4.29 7.25 0.76
CA PHE A 58 3.42 7.69 1.85
C PHE A 58 3.10 9.20 1.87
N PRO A 59 4.06 10.12 1.62
CA PRO A 59 3.76 11.57 1.58
C PRO A 59 2.71 11.96 0.54
N TYR A 60 2.57 11.17 -0.53
CA TYR A 60 1.70 11.45 -1.66
C TYR A 60 0.36 10.70 -1.61
N LEU A 61 0.17 9.81 -0.64
CA LEU A 61 -1.03 8.99 -0.54
C LEU A 61 -2.19 9.79 0.08
N LYS A 62 -3.35 9.68 -0.58
CA LYS A 62 -4.60 10.28 -0.11
C LYS A 62 -5.43 9.19 0.57
N MET A 63 -5.24 9.03 1.87
CA MET A 63 -5.91 8.01 2.69
C MET A 63 -6.70 8.63 3.84
N LYS A 64 -7.59 7.84 4.45
CA LYS A 64 -8.36 8.21 5.65
C LYS A 64 -7.43 8.66 6.77
N LYS A 65 -7.79 9.75 7.46
CA LYS A 65 -6.96 10.40 8.49
C LYS A 65 -6.53 9.44 9.62
N SER A 66 -7.41 8.55 10.04
CA SER A 66 -7.11 7.55 11.09
C SER A 66 -6.05 6.55 10.64
N VAL A 67 -6.18 6.04 9.41
CA VAL A 67 -5.23 5.09 8.82
C VAL A 67 -3.88 5.77 8.59
N LYS A 68 -3.89 7.01 8.10
CA LYS A 68 -2.68 7.82 7.94
C LYS A 68 -1.91 7.94 9.24
N LYS A 69 -2.58 8.32 10.33
CA LYS A 69 -1.95 8.44 11.65
C LYS A 69 -1.40 7.13 12.19
N ALA A 70 -2.07 6.01 11.93
CA ALA A 70 -1.58 4.69 12.34
C ALA A 70 -0.29 4.33 11.61
N TRP A 71 -0.24 4.57 10.30
CA TRP A 71 0.97 4.36 9.50
C TRP A 71 2.09 5.35 9.84
N GLU A 72 1.80 6.63 10.10
CA GLU A 72 2.79 7.60 10.59
C GLU A 72 3.50 7.06 11.83
N ARG A 73 2.74 6.62 12.84
CA ARG A 73 3.30 6.02 14.06
C ARG A 73 4.13 4.77 13.80
N ALA A 74 3.66 3.90 12.89
CA ALA A 74 4.39 2.68 12.55
C ALA A 74 5.72 3.00 11.84
N LEU A 75 5.70 3.92 10.88
CA LEU A 75 6.88 4.39 10.16
C LEU A 75 7.89 5.09 11.08
N ASP A 76 7.41 5.87 12.04
CA ASP A 76 8.24 6.49 13.07
C ASP A 76 8.91 5.42 13.95
N ALA A 77 8.14 4.46 14.46
CA ALA A 77 8.65 3.36 15.28
C ALA A 77 9.75 2.54 14.57
N TRP A 78 9.54 2.22 13.30
CA TRP A 78 10.56 1.52 12.48
C TRP A 78 11.76 2.39 12.11
N SER A 79 11.66 3.71 12.20
CA SER A 79 12.78 4.62 11.94
C SER A 79 13.60 4.90 13.21
N SER A 80 12.98 4.82 14.39
CA SER A 80 13.64 4.99 15.69
C SER A 80 14.28 3.72 16.23
N GLY A 81 13.92 2.54 15.69
CA GLY A 81 14.59 1.27 15.99
C GLY A 81 15.98 1.22 15.35
N LYS A 82 16.98 1.77 16.06
CA LYS A 82 18.38 1.38 15.92
C LYS A 82 18.59 -0.04 16.42
#